data_AF-A0A401S078-F1
#
_entry.id   AF-A0A401S078-F1
#
_cell.length_a   1.000
_cell.length_b   1.000
_cell.length_c   1.000
_cell.angle_alpha   90.00
_cell.angle_beta   90.00
_cell.angle_gamma   90.00
#
_symmetry.space_group_name_H-M   'P 1'
#
loop_
_entity.id
_entity.type
_entity.pdbx_description
1 polymer ?
#
loop_
_entity_poly.entity_id
_entity_poly.type
_entity_poly.pdbx_seq_one_letter_code
_entity_poly.pdbx_strand_id
1 'polypeptide(L)'
;MTFLPSHTCGNPGKLQNGLQQGSTYNIGDKIRFSCNAGHFLEGHAVLTCLASSENSASWDFPVPFCRADDGCGGTLRGQSGDISSPNFPSVYENNADCTWTILAEPGDTIALVFTDFQLEDGYDFLEVSGTEDSSIWQVYEYTSHNVTWRCHGLSVVH
;
A
#
# COMPACT_ATOMS: atom_id res chain seq x y z
N MET A 1 22.34 26.91 -27.48
CA MET A 1 22.91 26.22 -26.29
C MET A 1 22.46 24.77 -26.38
N THR A 2 23.37 23.81 -26.26
CA THR A 2 23.02 22.38 -26.18
C THR A 2 22.83 22.01 -24.70
N PHE A 3 21.61 21.64 -24.31
CA PHE A 3 21.41 21.00 -23.01
C PHE A 3 22.09 19.63 -23.02
N LEU A 4 22.91 19.35 -22.01
CA LEU A 4 23.40 18.00 -21.77
C LEU A 4 22.25 17.16 -21.21
N PRO A 5 22.09 15.88 -21.62
CA PRO A 5 21.07 15.01 -21.05
C PRO A 5 21.22 14.86 -19.53
N SER A 6 20.10 14.90 -18.80
CA SER A 6 20.14 14.56 -17.37
C SER A 6 20.11 13.04 -17.23
N HIS A 7 21.28 12.43 -17.08
CA HIS A 7 21.41 10.99 -16.87
C HIS A 7 21.06 10.54 -15.44
N THR A 8 20.63 11.46 -14.57
CA THR A 8 20.21 11.20 -13.19
C THR A 8 18.85 11.83 -12.87
N CYS A 9 18.09 11.17 -12.00
CA CYS A 9 16.72 11.56 -11.63
C CYS A 9 16.63 12.60 -10.51
N GLY A 10 17.76 13.22 -10.15
CA GLY A 10 17.87 14.07 -8.96
C GLY A 10 17.75 13.28 -7.65
N ASN A 11 18.00 13.96 -6.53
CA ASN A 11 17.82 13.39 -5.20
C ASN A 11 16.31 13.39 -4.86
N PRO A 12 15.68 12.24 -4.55
CA PRO A 12 14.26 12.21 -4.18
C PRO A 12 13.96 13.04 -2.93
N GLY A 13 14.88 13.11 -1.95
CA GLY A 13 14.69 13.86 -0.71
C GLY A 13 15.25 13.12 0.49
N LYS A 14 14.51 13.13 1.61
CA LYS A 14 14.78 12.32 2.80
C LYS A 14 13.47 11.80 3.37
N LEU A 15 13.34 10.48 3.44
CA LEU A 15 12.25 9.82 4.15
C LEU A 15 12.31 10.18 5.64
N GLN A 16 11.28 10.83 6.18
CA GLN A 16 11.14 11.03 7.62
C GLN A 16 10.72 9.72 8.28
N ASN A 17 11.18 9.48 9.51
CA ASN A 17 10.91 8.27 10.30
C ASN A 17 11.21 6.94 9.56
N GLY A 18 12.21 6.95 8.67
CA GLY A 18 12.63 5.77 7.92
C GLY A 18 14.05 5.83 7.39
N LEU A 19 14.39 4.88 6.52
CA LEU A 19 15.69 4.63 5.93
C LEU A 19 15.58 4.59 4.40
N GLN A 20 16.63 5.09 3.75
CA GLN A 20 16.78 5.08 2.29
C GLN A 20 18.07 4.31 1.93
N GLN A 21 17.97 3.34 1.04
CA GLN A 21 19.06 2.50 0.56
C GLN A 21 19.23 2.70 -0.95
N GLY A 22 20.31 3.39 -1.33
CA GLY A 22 20.61 3.77 -2.71
C GLY A 22 20.91 5.28 -2.82
N SER A 23 21.99 5.64 -3.53
CA SER A 23 22.54 7.01 -3.54
C SER A 23 23.15 7.47 -4.87
N THR A 24 23.20 6.61 -5.90
CA THR A 24 23.89 6.89 -7.18
C THR A 24 22.99 7.57 -8.23
N TYR A 25 21.67 7.35 -8.16
CA TYR A 25 20.61 8.10 -8.85
C TYR A 25 20.67 8.16 -10.39
N ASN A 26 21.42 7.27 -11.05
CA ASN A 26 21.51 7.18 -12.52
C ASN A 26 20.31 6.44 -13.11
N ILE A 27 20.04 6.63 -14.40
CA ILE A 27 19.05 5.83 -15.15
C ILE A 27 19.33 4.32 -14.95
N GLY A 28 18.31 3.60 -14.50
CA GLY A 28 18.38 2.17 -14.13
C GLY A 28 18.62 1.91 -12.63
N ASP A 29 19.15 2.87 -11.87
CA ASP A 29 19.33 2.71 -10.42
C ASP A 29 17.98 2.59 -9.70
N LYS A 30 17.97 1.76 -8.64
CA LYS A 30 16.82 1.56 -7.77
C LYS A 30 17.14 2.00 -6.35
N ILE A 31 16.27 2.80 -5.75
CA ILE A 31 16.33 3.17 -4.34
C ILE A 31 15.28 2.37 -3.58
N ARG A 32 15.68 1.68 -2.51
CA ARG A 32 14.76 1.01 -1.59
C ARG A 32 14.49 1.90 -0.37
N PHE A 33 13.23 1.98 0.03
CA PHE A 33 12.76 2.71 1.20
C PHE A 33 12.16 1.75 2.22
N SER A 34 12.30 2.08 3.50
CA SER A 34 11.69 1.34 4.63
C SER A 34 11.48 2.28 5.81
N CYS A 35 10.50 2.00 6.66
CA CYS A 35 10.22 2.81 7.85
C CYS A 35 10.90 2.25 9.10
N ASN A 36 11.03 3.11 10.12
CA ASN A 36 11.50 2.73 11.44
C ASN A 36 10.40 1.94 12.19
N ALA A 37 10.75 1.29 13.30
CA ALA A 37 9.77 0.58 14.12
C ALA A 37 8.62 1.50 14.59
N GLY A 38 7.40 0.95 14.65
CA GLY A 38 6.18 1.72 14.95
C GLY A 38 5.77 2.69 13.85
N HIS A 39 6.22 2.47 12.61
CA HIS A 39 5.79 3.18 11.41
C HIS A 39 5.66 2.21 10.23
N PHE A 40 4.67 2.42 9.36
CA PHE A 40 4.54 1.70 8.09
C PHE A 40 4.81 2.61 6.90
N LEU A 41 5.21 2.01 5.78
CA LEU A 41 5.52 2.72 4.54
C LEU A 41 4.26 2.85 3.66
N GLU A 42 3.95 4.08 3.28
CA GLU A 42 2.85 4.41 2.38
C GLU A 42 3.42 4.82 1.01
N GLY A 43 2.93 4.18 -0.07
CA GLY A 43 3.46 4.32 -1.43
C GLY A 43 4.53 3.28 -1.80
N HIS A 44 5.40 3.64 -2.75
CA HIS A 44 6.30 2.68 -3.40
C HIS A 44 7.60 2.47 -2.60
N ALA A 45 7.76 1.26 -2.05
CA ALA A 45 8.95 0.87 -1.28
C ALA A 45 10.24 0.74 -2.13
N VAL A 46 10.13 0.80 -3.46
CA VAL A 46 11.26 0.88 -4.39
C VAL A 46 10.91 1.86 -5.50
N LEU A 47 11.77 2.86 -5.71
CA LEU A 47 11.72 3.79 -6.84
C LEU A 47 12.82 3.42 -7.84
N THR A 48 12.53 3.51 -9.15
CA THR A 48 13.46 3.29 -10.26
C THR A 48 13.70 4.61 -10.99
N CYS A 49 14.96 4.93 -11.28
CA CYS A 49 15.28 6.07 -12.12
C CYS A 49 15.09 5.69 -13.60
N LEU A 50 14.13 6.32 -14.28
CA LEU A 50 13.79 6.04 -15.68
C LEU A 50 14.29 7.16 -16.61
N ALA A 51 14.64 6.80 -17.84
CA ALA A 51 14.86 7.77 -18.91
C ALA A 51 13.52 8.30 -19.43
N SER A 52 13.40 9.62 -19.52
CA SER A 52 12.25 10.32 -20.10
C SER A 52 12.56 10.74 -21.54
N SER A 53 11.52 11.00 -22.34
CA SER A 53 11.60 11.30 -23.77
C SER A 53 12.33 12.60 -24.10
N GLU A 54 12.50 13.52 -23.15
CA GLU A 54 13.15 14.83 -23.33
C GLU A 54 14.65 14.86 -23.00
N ASN A 55 15.36 13.74 -23.18
CA ASN A 55 16.76 13.56 -22.74
C ASN A 55 16.97 13.84 -21.23
N SER A 56 15.92 13.68 -20.44
CA SER A 56 15.91 13.84 -18.99
C SER A 56 15.70 12.49 -18.30
N ALA A 57 15.80 12.47 -16.97
CA ALA A 57 15.50 11.28 -16.18
C ALA A 57 14.61 11.66 -15.00
N SER A 58 13.66 10.78 -14.67
CA SER A 58 12.66 10.96 -13.62
C SER A 58 12.42 9.66 -12.88
N TRP A 59 12.10 9.76 -11.59
CA TRP A 59 11.62 8.61 -10.82
C TRP A 59 10.28 8.12 -11.37
N ASP A 60 10.09 6.80 -11.35
CA ASP A 60 8.83 6.14 -11.73
C ASP A 60 7.66 6.49 -10.81
N PHE A 61 7.93 6.71 -9.52
CA PHE A 61 6.94 7.05 -8.50
C PHE A 61 7.40 8.23 -7.62
N PRO A 62 6.46 8.94 -6.96
CA PRO A 62 6.80 9.90 -5.91
C PRO A 62 7.45 9.20 -4.70
N VAL A 63 8.14 9.98 -3.88
CA VAL A 63 8.76 9.48 -2.65
C VAL A 63 7.69 8.99 -1.68
N PRO A 64 7.81 7.78 -1.09
CA PRO A 64 6.91 7.32 -0.06
C PRO A 64 7.05 8.15 1.23
N PHE A 65 6.10 7.99 2.15
CA PHE A 65 6.22 8.51 3.51
C PHE A 65 6.01 7.41 4.56
N CYS A 66 6.42 7.68 5.79
CA CYS A 66 6.22 6.79 6.93
C CYS A 66 5.09 7.33 7.80
N ARG A 67 3.95 6.64 7.80
CA ARG A 67 2.86 6.91 8.75
C ARG A 67 3.17 6.21 10.07
N ALA A 68 2.72 6.78 11.20
CA ALA A 68 2.80 6.10 12.48
C ALA A 68 1.92 4.85 12.47
N ASP A 69 2.36 3.79 13.15
CA ASP A 69 1.59 2.56 13.33
C ASP A 69 0.54 2.77 14.42
N ASP A 70 -0.66 3.13 13.98
CA ASP A 70 -1.88 3.35 14.75
C ASP A 70 -2.90 2.19 14.58
N GLY A 71 -2.49 1.11 13.88
CA GLY A 71 -3.38 0.01 13.49
C GLY A 71 -4.42 0.37 12.42
N CYS A 72 -4.40 1.58 11.84
CA CYS A 72 -5.42 2.09 10.93
C CYS A 72 -4.93 2.15 9.46
N GLY A 73 -4.12 1.19 9.01
CA GLY A 73 -3.76 1.08 7.59
C GLY A 73 -2.40 0.45 7.30
N GLY A 74 -1.93 0.69 6.07
CA GLY A 74 -0.54 0.46 5.66
C GLY A 74 -0.33 -0.62 4.59
N THR A 75 0.92 -0.77 4.16
CA THR A 75 1.30 -1.65 3.05
C THR A 75 1.68 -3.05 3.52
N LEU A 76 0.83 -4.05 3.25
CA LEU A 76 1.13 -5.46 3.52
C LEU A 76 1.88 -6.13 2.36
N ARG A 77 2.83 -7.01 2.71
CA ARG A 77 3.67 -7.78 1.78
C ARG A 77 3.98 -9.14 2.38
N GLY A 78 3.81 -10.21 1.60
CA GLY A 78 4.06 -11.59 2.03
C GLY A 78 2.96 -12.54 1.56
N GLN A 79 3.11 -13.83 1.88
CA GLN A 79 2.18 -14.88 1.47
C GLN A 79 0.88 -14.92 2.32
N SER A 80 0.90 -14.31 3.50
CA SER A 80 -0.23 -14.24 4.43
C SER A 80 -0.02 -13.13 5.46
N GLY A 81 -1.11 -12.59 6.01
CA GLY A 81 -1.12 -11.67 7.14
C GLY A 81 -2.54 -11.36 7.59
N ASP A 82 -2.68 -10.84 8.80
CA ASP A 82 -3.95 -10.48 9.42
C ASP A 82 -4.18 -8.96 9.34
N ILE A 83 -5.45 -8.55 9.23
CA ILE A 83 -5.89 -7.15 9.32
C ILE A 83 -6.99 -7.08 10.39
N SER A 84 -6.95 -6.04 11.22
CA SER A 84 -8.00 -5.71 12.18
C SER A 84 -8.29 -4.21 12.12
N SER A 85 -9.48 -3.80 12.56
CA SER A 85 -9.73 -2.39 12.88
C SER A 85 -8.81 -1.92 14.00
N PRO A 86 -8.61 -0.59 14.16
CA PRO A 86 -8.05 -0.04 15.39
C PRO A 86 -8.80 -0.55 16.63
N ASN A 87 -8.08 -0.68 17.74
CA ASN A 87 -8.57 -1.13 19.05
C ASN A 87 -9.18 -2.56 19.14
N PHE A 88 -9.28 -3.31 18.05
CA PHE A 88 -9.88 -4.66 18.01
C PHE A 88 -9.29 -5.59 19.11
N PRO A 89 -10.11 -6.35 19.85
CA PRO A 89 -11.55 -6.61 19.69
C PRO A 89 -12.48 -5.57 20.34
N SER A 90 -11.97 -4.41 20.72
CA SER A 90 -12.79 -3.27 21.19
C SER A 90 -13.40 -2.53 20.00
N VAL A 91 -14.33 -1.61 20.28
CA VAL A 91 -14.86 -0.68 19.28
C VAL A 91 -13.76 0.26 18.75
N TYR A 92 -13.94 0.65 17.49
CA TYR A 92 -13.14 1.62 16.75
C TYR A 92 -13.58 3.05 17.11
N GLU A 93 -12.77 4.04 16.75
CA GLU A 93 -13.10 5.45 16.93
C GLU A 93 -13.99 5.96 15.77
N ASN A 94 -14.96 6.83 16.08
CA ASN A 94 -15.83 7.42 15.06
C ASN A 94 -15.01 8.24 14.05
N ASN A 95 -15.38 8.17 12.76
CA ASN A 95 -14.68 8.81 11.63
C ASN A 95 -13.26 8.24 11.36
N ALA A 96 -12.99 6.99 11.73
CA ALA A 96 -11.75 6.31 11.35
C ALA A 96 -11.69 6.06 9.83
N ASP A 97 -10.68 6.63 9.16
CA ASP A 97 -10.40 6.44 7.73
C ASP A 97 -9.13 5.58 7.59
N CYS A 98 -9.34 4.26 7.48
CA CYS A 98 -8.25 3.26 7.49
C CYS A 98 -8.11 2.59 6.13
N THR A 99 -6.94 2.75 5.48
CA THR A 99 -6.63 2.17 4.16
C THR A 99 -5.44 1.21 4.25
N TRP A 100 -5.63 -0.04 3.81
CA TRP A 100 -4.57 -1.05 3.70
C TRP A 100 -4.31 -1.42 2.24
N THR A 101 -3.04 -1.44 1.85
CA THR A 101 -2.60 -1.79 0.49
C THR A 101 -1.88 -3.13 0.50
N ILE A 102 -2.48 -4.17 -0.06
CA ILE A 102 -1.87 -5.50 -0.11
C ILE A 102 -1.16 -5.70 -1.46
N LEU A 103 0.13 -6.06 -1.42
CA LEU A 103 0.96 -6.20 -2.62
C LEU A 103 1.50 -7.63 -2.75
N ALA A 104 1.21 -8.25 -3.89
CA ALA A 104 1.68 -9.57 -4.31
C ALA A 104 2.56 -9.48 -5.57
N GLU A 105 3.24 -10.55 -5.98
CA GLU A 105 4.09 -10.55 -7.17
C GLU A 105 3.29 -10.80 -8.48
N PRO A 106 3.80 -10.45 -9.67
CA PRO A 106 3.06 -10.63 -10.92
C PRO A 106 2.72 -12.11 -11.20
N GLY A 107 1.43 -12.44 -11.15
CA GLY A 107 0.91 -13.81 -11.28
C GLY A 107 0.54 -14.48 -9.95
N ASP A 108 0.86 -13.87 -8.81
CA ASP A 108 0.33 -14.30 -7.50
C ASP A 108 -1.18 -14.05 -7.39
N THR A 109 -1.77 -14.66 -6.36
CA THR A 109 -3.19 -14.55 -6.05
C THR A 109 -3.39 -14.18 -4.57
N ILE A 110 -4.19 -13.13 -4.40
CA ILE A 110 -4.57 -12.43 -3.17
C ILE A 110 -5.78 -13.17 -2.50
N ALA A 111 -5.95 -13.22 -1.15
CA ALA A 111 -6.73 -14.29 -0.44
C ALA A 111 -7.38 -14.12 1.02
N LEU A 112 -7.83 -12.94 1.54
CA LEU A 112 -8.40 -12.78 2.93
C LEU A 112 -9.69 -13.57 3.20
N VAL A 113 -9.86 -13.85 4.50
CA VAL A 113 -10.98 -14.49 5.17
C VAL A 113 -11.55 -13.52 6.21
N PHE A 114 -12.86 -13.25 6.12
CA PHE A 114 -13.61 -12.58 7.19
C PHE A 114 -13.74 -13.53 8.40
N THR A 115 -13.33 -13.07 9.58
CA THR A 115 -13.40 -13.80 10.87
C THR A 115 -14.44 -13.25 11.85
N ASP A 116 -14.55 -11.92 12.03
CA ASP A 116 -15.59 -11.23 12.80
C ASP A 116 -15.97 -9.92 12.08
N PHE A 117 -17.14 -9.86 11.43
CA PHE A 117 -17.55 -8.74 10.56
C PHE A 117 -18.88 -8.12 10.97
N GLN A 118 -18.87 -6.83 11.24
CA GLN A 118 -20.00 -5.98 11.67
C GLN A 118 -19.79 -4.56 11.12
N LEU A 119 -20.82 -3.69 11.06
CA LEU A 119 -20.74 -2.25 10.68
C LEU A 119 -21.89 -1.46 11.35
N GLU A 120 -21.76 -0.12 11.50
CA GLU A 120 -22.92 0.74 11.80
C GLU A 120 -23.80 0.93 10.55
N ASP A 121 -25.01 0.35 10.56
CA ASP A 121 -25.92 0.31 9.41
C ASP A 121 -26.33 1.73 8.93
N GLY A 122 -26.07 2.01 7.65
CA GLY A 122 -26.37 3.30 7.01
C GLY A 122 -25.35 4.41 7.28
N TYR A 123 -24.31 4.16 8.08
CA TYR A 123 -23.26 5.14 8.40
C TYR A 123 -21.88 4.68 7.93
N ASP A 124 -21.44 3.51 8.41
CA ASP A 124 -20.14 2.95 8.07
C ASP A 124 -20.25 2.02 6.86
N PHE A 125 -19.21 2.03 6.03
CA PHE A 125 -19.06 1.16 4.87
C PHE A 125 -17.61 0.72 4.72
N LEU A 126 -17.37 -0.23 3.82
CA LEU A 126 -16.03 -0.70 3.53
C LEU A 126 -15.88 -1.12 2.08
N GLU A 127 -14.86 -0.59 1.42
CA GLU A 127 -14.61 -0.76 -0.01
C GLU A 127 -13.43 -1.70 -0.28
N VAL A 128 -13.50 -2.47 -1.37
CA VAL A 128 -12.35 -3.16 -1.96
C VAL A 128 -12.17 -2.64 -3.37
N SER A 129 -11.03 -2.03 -3.63
CA SER A 129 -10.59 -1.66 -4.98
C SER A 129 -9.33 -2.44 -5.37
N GLY A 130 -9.07 -2.50 -6.68
CA GLY A 130 -7.91 -3.18 -7.25
C GLY A 130 -7.49 -2.52 -8.56
N THR A 131 -6.31 -2.87 -9.05
CA THR A 131 -5.81 -2.37 -10.35
C THR A 131 -6.49 -3.06 -11.51
N GLU A 132 -6.35 -2.52 -12.73
CA GLU A 132 -6.87 -3.14 -13.96
C GLU A 132 -6.39 -4.60 -14.11
N ASP A 133 -7.19 -5.40 -14.83
CA ASP A 133 -7.27 -6.87 -14.80
C ASP A 133 -7.86 -7.52 -13.53
N SER A 134 -7.97 -6.83 -12.38
CA SER A 134 -8.69 -7.39 -11.22
C SER A 134 -10.22 -7.39 -11.42
N SER A 135 -10.77 -8.56 -11.74
CA SER A 135 -12.20 -8.74 -12.06
C SER A 135 -13.08 -8.78 -10.81
N ILE A 136 -13.34 -7.63 -10.18
CA ILE A 136 -14.17 -7.50 -8.98
C ILE A 136 -15.68 -7.46 -9.28
N TRP A 137 -16.36 -8.61 -9.21
CA TRP A 137 -17.83 -8.65 -9.13
C TRP A 137 -18.33 -9.70 -8.13
N GLN A 138 -19.16 -9.22 -7.20
CA GLN A 138 -20.00 -9.97 -6.23
C GLN A 138 -19.29 -10.78 -5.14
N VAL A 139 -19.46 -10.35 -3.89
CA VAL A 139 -19.17 -11.14 -2.68
C VAL A 139 -20.37 -12.05 -2.37
N TYR A 140 -20.33 -13.29 -2.86
CA TYR A 140 -21.21 -14.39 -2.43
C TYR A 140 -20.44 -15.72 -2.36
N GLU A 141 -21.01 -16.72 -1.67
CA GLU A 141 -20.27 -17.85 -1.11
C GLU A 141 -20.00 -19.03 -2.08
N TYR A 142 -18.88 -19.72 -1.82
CA TYR A 142 -18.42 -21.02 -2.38
C TYR A 142 -18.49 -21.26 -3.90
N THR A 143 -17.31 -21.35 -4.54
CA THR A 143 -16.70 -22.68 -4.81
C THR A 143 -15.20 -22.57 -5.17
N SER A 144 -14.54 -23.72 -5.27
CA SER A 144 -13.08 -23.89 -5.35
C SER A 144 -12.34 -23.20 -6.50
N HIS A 145 -11.09 -22.79 -6.19
CA HIS A 145 -10.04 -22.19 -7.04
C HIS A 145 -10.17 -20.67 -7.29
N ASN A 146 -9.03 -19.98 -7.19
CA ASN A 146 -8.79 -18.55 -7.41
C ASN A 146 -9.18 -17.57 -6.26
N VAL A 147 -9.00 -16.28 -6.53
CA VAL A 147 -8.74 -15.08 -5.67
C VAL A 147 -9.71 -14.80 -4.50
N THR A 148 -9.20 -14.08 -3.49
CA THR A 148 -9.91 -13.45 -2.33
C THR A 148 -9.19 -12.14 -1.85
N TRP A 149 -9.16 -11.76 -0.56
CA TRP A 149 -8.83 -10.44 0.11
C TRP A 149 -9.76 -9.26 -0.32
N ARG A 150 -10.86 -8.81 0.34
CA ARG A 150 -11.69 -9.16 1.54
C ARG A 150 -11.38 -8.63 2.97
N CYS A 151 -11.37 -7.30 3.17
CA CYS A 151 -12.05 -6.52 4.25
C CYS A 151 -12.08 -6.93 5.76
N HIS A 152 -12.33 -5.93 6.64
CA HIS A 152 -13.06 -6.11 7.91
C HIS A 152 -13.70 -4.83 8.50
N GLY A 153 -14.86 -4.98 9.15
CA GLY A 153 -15.49 -3.96 10.02
C GLY A 153 -15.92 -4.56 11.37
N LEU A 154 -15.88 -3.84 12.51
CA LEU A 154 -16.62 -2.62 12.92
C LEU A 154 -17.87 -2.98 13.77
N SER A 155 -17.68 -3.54 14.97
CA SER A 155 -18.76 -3.95 15.88
C SER A 155 -19.44 -2.79 16.61
N VAL A 156 -20.78 -2.80 16.61
CA VAL A 156 -21.63 -1.99 17.52
C VAL A 156 -22.45 -2.92 18.39
N VAL A 157 -22.19 -2.91 19.70
CA VAL A 157 -23.01 -3.58 20.72
C VAL A 157 -23.77 -2.52 21.53
N HIS A 158 -25.08 -2.71 21.68
CA HIS A 158 -25.98 -1.88 22.49
C HIS A 158 -25.81 -2.12 24.01
#